data_AF-A0A7C5PTE1-F1
#
_entry.id   AF-A0A7C5PTE1-F1
#
_cell.length_a   1.000
_cell.length_b   1.000
_cell.length_c   1.000
_cell.angle_alpha   90.00
_cell.angle_beta   90.00
_cell.angle_gamma   90.00
#
_symmetry.space_group_name_H-M   'P 1'
#
loop_
_entity.id
_entity.type
_entity.pdbx_description
1 polymer ?
#
loop_
_entity_poly.entity_id
_entity_poly.type
_entity_poly.pdbx_seq_one_letter_code
_entity_poly.pdbx_strand_id
1 'polypeptide(L)'
;MGEEILPYIGLVMFAVALLLLLLGFPVAFTFGGVALIFGVWAEGWDLFAFMPFRVFNIMQNVVLMAVPLFIFMGIVLQKTQLAEQLLESMGRLFGSVRGGLAVSTILVGALLA
;
A
#
# COMPACT_ATOMS: atom_id res chain seq x y z
N MET A 1 -25.17 -23.16 -23.42
CA MET A 1 -25.40 -21.76 -23.89
C MET A 1 -25.13 -20.75 -22.76
N GLY A 2 -24.07 -20.95 -21.98
CA GLY A 2 -23.61 -20.03 -20.93
C GLY A 2 -22.09 -19.78 -20.97
N GLU A 3 -21.37 -20.49 -21.85
CA GLU A 3 -19.91 -20.44 -21.96
C GLU A 3 -19.41 -19.30 -22.88
N GLU A 4 -20.29 -18.74 -23.72
CA GLU A 4 -19.92 -17.68 -24.68
C GLU A 4 -20.01 -16.26 -24.10
N ILE A 5 -20.68 -16.05 -22.95
CA ILE A 5 -20.92 -14.72 -22.36
C ILE A 5 -19.80 -14.31 -21.40
N LEU A 6 -19.17 -15.26 -20.72
CA LEU A 6 -18.05 -15.08 -19.78
C LEU A 6 -16.96 -14.10 -20.26
N PRO A 7 -16.43 -14.17 -21.50
CA PRO A 7 -15.41 -13.23 -21.95
C PRO A 7 -15.90 -11.78 -22.06
N TYR A 8 -17.20 -11.55 -22.32
CA TYR A 8 -17.77 -10.22 -22.44
C TYR A 8 -18.06 -9.58 -21.08
N ILE A 9 -18.32 -10.39 -20.03
CA ILE A 9 -18.57 -9.91 -18.67
C ILE A 9 -17.39 -9.07 -18.17
N GLY A 10 -16.15 -9.52 -18.40
CA GLY A 10 -14.95 -8.79 -18.00
C GLY A 10 -14.81 -7.44 -18.70
N LEU A 11 -15.14 -7.36 -19.99
CA LEU A 11 -15.09 -6.12 -20.76
C LEU A 11 -16.14 -5.12 -20.29
N VAL A 12 -17.37 -5.60 -20.04
CA VAL A 12 -18.47 -4.76 -19.51
C VAL A 12 -18.15 -4.30 -18.09
N MET A 13 -17.62 -5.17 -17.23
CA MET A 13 -17.18 -4.83 -15.88
C MET A 13 -16.12 -3.71 -15.90
N PHE A 14 -15.14 -3.83 -16.80
CA PHE A 14 -14.10 -2.81 -16.96
C PHE A 14 -14.68 -1.47 -17.44
N ALA A 15 -15.56 -1.48 -18.44
CA ALA A 15 -16.20 -0.27 -18.94
C ALA A 15 -17.03 0.44 -17.86
N VAL A 16 -17.79 -0.32 -17.06
CA VAL A 16 -18.59 0.22 -15.95
C VAL A 16 -17.71 0.80 -14.85
N ALA A 17 -16.65 0.09 -14.46
CA ALA A 17 -15.68 0.60 -13.48
C ALA A 17 -15.05 1.91 -13.97
N LEU A 18 -14.63 1.97 -15.24
CA LEU A 18 -14.03 3.16 -15.83
C LEU A 18 -14.99 4.36 -15.83
N LEU A 19 -16.26 4.15 -16.22
CA LEU A 19 -17.27 5.20 -16.20
C LEU A 19 -17.53 5.74 -14.79
N LEU A 20 -17.61 4.86 -13.78
CA LEU A 20 -17.79 5.26 -12.39
C LEU A 20 -16.58 6.03 -11.84
N LEU A 21 -15.36 5.66 -12.23
CA LEU A 21 -14.16 6.42 -11.89
C LEU A 21 -14.16 7.81 -12.55
N LEU A 22 -14.58 7.91 -13.82
CA LEU A 22 -14.69 9.19 -14.53
C LEU A 22 -15.75 10.12 -13.91
N LEU A 23 -16.82 9.55 -13.36
CA LEU A 23 -17.84 10.28 -12.59
C LEU A 23 -17.32 10.81 -11.24
N GLY A 24 -16.07 10.51 -10.87
CA GLY A 24 -15.43 10.99 -9.64
C GLY A 24 -15.81 10.20 -8.38
N PHE A 25 -16.40 9.00 -8.53
CA PHE A 25 -16.69 8.14 -7.38
C PHE A 25 -15.39 7.63 -6.75
N PRO A 26 -15.29 7.54 -5.40
CA PRO A 26 -14.05 7.11 -4.76
C PRO A 26 -13.64 5.70 -5.19
N VAL A 27 -12.37 5.57 -5.55
CA VAL A 27 -11.76 4.39 -6.20
C VAL A 27 -12.09 3.07 -5.47
N ALA A 28 -11.99 3.08 -4.13
CA ALA A 28 -12.25 1.89 -3.31
C ALA A 28 -13.68 1.37 -3.46
N PHE A 29 -14.68 2.25 -3.49
CA PHE A 29 -16.08 1.85 -3.63
C PHE A 29 -16.40 1.40 -5.05
N THR A 30 -15.83 2.05 -6.06
CA THR A 30 -16.02 1.66 -7.46
C THR A 30 -15.48 0.26 -7.71
N PHE A 31 -14.22 -0.01 -7.37
CA PHE A 31 -13.64 -1.34 -7.59
C PHE A 31 -14.30 -2.41 -6.72
N GLY A 32 -14.60 -2.12 -5.45
CA GLY A 32 -15.27 -3.07 -4.56
C GLY A 32 -16.68 -3.40 -5.02
N GLY A 33 -17.50 -2.39 -5.30
CA GLY A 33 -18.89 -2.56 -5.70
C GLY A 33 -19.04 -3.24 -7.06
N VAL A 34 -18.28 -2.78 -8.08
CA VAL A 34 -18.33 -3.38 -9.42
C VAL A 34 -17.82 -4.83 -9.39
N ALA A 35 -16.75 -5.12 -8.66
CA ALA A 35 -16.25 -6.50 -8.54
C ALA A 35 -17.25 -7.43 -7.84
N LEU A 36 -17.99 -6.95 -6.83
CA LEU A 36 -19.03 -7.75 -6.17
C LEU A 36 -20.23 -7.98 -7.09
N ILE A 37 -20.74 -6.95 -7.75
CA ILE A 37 -21.92 -7.05 -8.63
C ILE A 37 -21.64 -8.01 -9.79
N PHE A 38 -20.54 -7.79 -10.52
CA PHE A 38 -20.17 -8.62 -11.65
C PHE A 38 -19.65 -10.01 -11.22
N GLY A 39 -19.01 -10.10 -10.06
CA GLY A 39 -18.56 -11.38 -9.50
C GLY A 39 -19.73 -12.29 -9.13
N VAL A 40 -20.75 -11.77 -8.45
CA VAL A 40 -21.96 -12.55 -8.12
C VAL A 40 -22.77 -12.86 -9.38
N TRP A 41 -22.77 -11.98 -10.37
CA TRP A 41 -23.43 -12.25 -11.64
C TRP A 41 -22.75 -13.37 -12.46
N ALA A 42 -21.42 -13.48 -12.37
CA ALA A 42 -20.65 -14.51 -13.08
C ALA A 42 -20.65 -15.87 -12.37
N GLU A 43 -20.37 -15.89 -11.06
CA GLU A 43 -20.14 -17.12 -10.27
C GLU A 43 -21.26 -17.41 -9.25
N GLY A 44 -22.29 -16.55 -9.17
CA GLY A 44 -23.36 -16.69 -8.20
C GLY A 44 -22.90 -16.45 -6.75
N TRP A 45 -23.63 -17.06 -5.81
CA TRP A 45 -23.31 -16.99 -4.38
C TRP A 45 -22.06 -17.80 -4.00
N ASP A 46 -21.62 -18.72 -4.85
CA ASP A 46 -20.42 -19.53 -4.64
C ASP A 46 -19.13 -18.70 -4.69
N LEU A 47 -19.19 -17.47 -5.24
CA LEU A 47 -18.11 -16.49 -5.14
C LEU A 47 -17.61 -16.32 -3.69
N PHE A 48 -18.52 -16.34 -2.72
CA PHE A 48 -18.17 -16.14 -1.31
C PHE A 48 -17.44 -17.35 -0.70
N ALA A 49 -17.52 -18.53 -1.30
CA ALA A 49 -16.74 -19.69 -0.88
C ALA A 49 -15.22 -19.45 -1.07
N PHE A 50 -14.83 -18.55 -1.97
CA PHE A 50 -13.43 -18.15 -2.19
C PHE A 50 -12.93 -17.05 -1.23
N MET A 51 -13.81 -16.40 -0.46
CA MET A 51 -13.42 -15.32 0.47
C MET A 51 -12.37 -15.75 1.51
N PRO A 52 -12.48 -16.92 2.17
CA PRO A 52 -11.46 -17.38 3.11
C PRO A 52 -10.06 -17.48 2.49
N PHE A 53 -9.96 -18.01 1.26
CA PHE A 53 -8.70 -18.09 0.52
C PHE A 53 -8.15 -16.70 0.19
N ARG A 54 -9.01 -15.75 -0.16
CA ARG A 54 -8.62 -14.36 -0.45
C ARG A 54 -8.08 -13.66 0.79
N VAL A 55 -8.75 -13.83 1.93
CA VAL A 55 -8.31 -13.28 3.22
C VAL A 55 -6.97 -13.87 3.64
N PHE A 56 -6.81 -15.19 3.53
CA PHE A 56 -5.57 -15.86 3.86
C PHE A 56 -4.39 -15.37 2.99
N ASN A 57 -4.62 -15.17 1.69
CA ASN A 57 -3.61 -14.59 0.79
C ASN A 57 -3.21 -13.16 1.19
N ILE A 58 -4.17 -12.34 1.62
CA ILE A 58 -3.89 -10.97 2.10
C ILE A 58 -3.05 -11.04 3.39
N MET A 59 -3.37 -11.94 4.32
CA MET A 59 -2.59 -12.11 5.56
C MET A 59 -1.14 -12.55 5.29
N GLN A 60 -0.91 -13.35 4.25
CA GLN A 60 0.43 -13.78 3.83
C GLN A 60 1.20 -12.72 3.03
N ASN A 61 0.61 -11.55 2.78
CA ASN A 61 1.24 -10.52 1.99
C ASN A 61 2.45 -9.92 2.73
N VAL A 62 3.63 -10.08 2.11
CA VAL A 62 4.90 -9.63 2.69
C VAL A 62 4.94 -8.11 2.91
N VAL A 63 4.24 -7.32 2.09
CA VAL A 63 4.16 -5.85 2.26
C VAL A 63 3.40 -5.49 3.53
N LEU A 64 2.26 -6.15 3.79
CA LEU A 64 1.49 -5.92 5.00
C LEU A 64 2.25 -6.38 6.26
N MET A 65 3.04 -7.46 6.17
CA MET A 65 3.95 -7.88 7.25
C MET A 65 5.15 -6.94 7.43
N ALA A 66 5.63 -6.30 6.35
CA ALA A 66 6.72 -5.34 6.42
C ALA A 66 6.33 -4.07 7.19
N VAL A 67 5.07 -3.64 7.16
CA VAL A 67 4.61 -2.43 7.86
C VAL A 67 4.83 -2.51 9.39
N PRO A 68 4.37 -3.55 10.11
CA PRO A 68 4.67 -3.72 11.54
C PRO A 68 6.17 -3.82 11.84
N LEU A 69 6.94 -4.54 11.01
CA LEU A 69 8.39 -4.67 11.18
C LEU A 69 9.12 -3.35 10.97
N PHE A 70 8.67 -2.54 10.01
CA PHE A 70 9.20 -1.20 9.76
C PHE A 70 8.89 -0.26 10.93
N ILE A 71 7.66 -0.29 11.45
CA ILE A 71 7.29 0.47 12.65
C ILE A 71 8.14 0.00 13.84
N PHE A 72 8.33 -1.31 14.02
CA PHE A 72 9.17 -1.86 15.08
C PHE A 72 10.61 -1.36 14.98
N MET A 73 11.24 -1.45 13.80
CA MET A 73 12.57 -0.92 13.54
C MET A 73 12.66 0.57 13.87
N GLY A 74 11.68 1.37 13.42
CA GLY A 74 11.62 2.80 13.72
C GLY A 74 11.56 3.09 15.22
N ILE A 75 10.73 2.33 15.96
CA ILE A 75 10.63 2.45 17.42
C ILE A 75 11.94 2.03 18.09
N VAL A 76 12.57 0.94 17.67
CA VAL A 76 13.86 0.49 18.21
C VAL A 76 14.94 1.55 17.97
N LEU A 77 15.01 2.13 16.78
CA LEU A 77 15.98 3.19 16.46
C LEU A 77 15.76 4.46 17.32
N GLN A 78 14.50 4.82 17.58
CA GLN A 78 14.16 5.94 18.47
C GLN A 78 14.51 5.63 19.94
N LYS A 79 14.17 4.44 20.43
CA LYS A 79 14.38 4.04 21.84
C LYS A 79 15.86 3.85 22.18
N THR A 80 16.68 3.42 21.22
CA THR A 80 18.13 3.28 21.40
C THR A 80 18.88 4.60 21.25
N GLN A 81 18.19 5.71 20.94
CA GLN A 81 18.80 7.02 20.66
C GLN A 81 19.84 6.98 19.53
N LEU A 82 19.87 5.92 18.72
CA LEU A 82 20.82 5.78 17.61
C LEU A 82 20.61 6.89 16.58
N ALA A 83 19.35 7.24 16.28
CA ALA A 83 19.04 8.35 15.37
C ALA A 83 19.62 9.69 15.85
N GLU A 84 19.55 9.97 17.15
CA GLU A 84 20.07 11.20 17.76
C GLU A 84 21.61 11.23 17.75
N GLN A 85 22.23 10.12 18.15
CA GLN A 85 23.69 9.99 18.14
C GLN A 85 24.28 10.12 16.73
N LEU A 86 23.59 9.60 15.71
CA LEU A 86 23.98 9.75 14.31
C LEU A 86 23.85 11.21 13.85
N LEU A 87 22.76 11.90 14.20
CA LEU A 87 22.57 13.32 13.88
C LEU A 87 23.62 14.21 14.54
N GLU A 88 23.93 14.01 15.82
CA GLU A 88 24.98 14.76 16.51
C GLU A 88 26.36 14.51 15.89
N SER A 89 26.67 13.25 15.56
CA SER A 89 27.95 12.88 14.93
C SER A 89 28.10 13.52 13.56
N MET A 90 27.03 13.54 12.76
CA MET A 90 27.01 14.20 11.45
C MET A 90 27.06 15.73 11.59
N GLY A 91 26.41 16.31 12.60
CA GLY A 91 26.51 17.72 12.93
C GLY A 91 27.93 18.14 13.30
N ARG A 92 28.67 17.30 14.04
CA ARG A 92 30.10 17.51 14.33
C ARG A 92 30.97 17.38 13.08
N LEU A 93 30.68 16.41 12.22
CA LEU A 93 31.41 16.20 10.96
C LEU A 93 31.29 17.40 10.00
N PHE A 94 30.10 17.98 9.87
CA PHE A 94 29.83 19.11 8.99
C PHE A 94 29.85 20.48 9.70
N GLY A 95 30.17 20.53 10.99
CA GLY A 95 30.09 21.74 11.82
C GLY A 95 31.03 22.88 11.44
N SER A 96 32.09 22.59 10.67
CA SER A 96 33.02 23.60 10.12
C SER A 96 32.45 24.35 8.91
N VAL A 97 31.36 23.85 8.31
CA VAL A 97 30.71 24.46 7.15
C VAL A 97 29.60 25.41 7.62
N ARG A 98 29.55 26.63 7.08
CA ARG A 98 28.44 27.56 7.32
C ARG A 98 27.14 26.91 6.82
N GLY A 99 26.22 26.58 7.73
CA GLY A 99 25.01 25.83 7.43
C GLY A 99 25.13 24.30 7.63
N GLY A 100 26.22 23.81 8.24
CA GLY A 100 26.51 22.38 8.43
C GLY A 100 25.42 21.58 9.13
N LEU A 101 24.68 22.19 10.06
CA LEU A 101 23.51 21.57 10.73
C LEU A 101 22.36 21.30 9.74
N ALA A 102 22.06 22.22 8.83
CA ALA A 102 21.02 22.02 7.83
C ALA A 102 21.40 20.92 6.83
N VAL A 103 22.66 20.89 6.40
CA VAL A 103 23.20 19.85 5.51
C VAL A 103 23.15 18.48 6.17
N SER A 104 23.52 18.38 7.44
CA SER A 104 23.48 17.12 8.18
C SER A 104 22.06 16.62 8.43
N THR A 105 21.07 17.48 8.72
CA THR A 105 19.67 17.05 8.84
C THR A 105 19.10 16.49 7.53
N ILE A 106 19.39 17.14 6.40
CA ILE A 106 18.91 16.67 5.08
C ILE A 106 19.56 15.34 4.71
N LEU A 107 20.88 15.21 4.87
CA LEU A 107 21.61 13.97 4.54
C LEU A 107 21.21 12.80 5.42
N VAL A 108 21.11 13.01 6.74
CA VAL A 108 20.71 11.95 7.67
C VAL A 108 19.24 11.60 7.47
N GLY A 109 18.37 12.59 7.24
CA GLY A 109 16.97 12.35 6.90
C GLY A 109 16.80 11.53 5.62
N ALA A 110 17.65 11.76 4.61
CA ALA A 110 17.66 10.98 3.38
C ALA A 110 18.24 9.56 3.54
N LEU A 111 19.15 9.34 4.50
CA LEU A 111 19.73 8.02 4.79
C LEU A 111 18.82 7.14 5.69
N LEU A 112 17.98 7.75 6.52
CA LEU A 112 17.06 7.07 7.42
C LEU A 112 15.69 6.76 6.79
N ALA A 113 15.40 7.37 5.63
CA ALA A 113 14.20 7.09 4.82
C ALA A 113 14.42 5.86 3.94
#